data_AF-A0A6S6PN51-F1
#
_entry.id   AF-A0A6S6PN51-F1
#
_cell.length_a   1.000
_cell.length_b   1.000
_cell.length_c   1.000
_cell.angle_alpha   90.00
_cell.angle_beta   90.00
_cell.angle_gamma   90.00
#
_symmetry.space_group_name_H-M   'P 1'
#
loop_
_entity.id
_entity.type
_entity.pdbx_description
1 polymer ?
#
loop_
_entity_poly.entity_id
_entity_poly.type
_entity_poly.pdbx_seq_one_letter_code
_entity_poly.pdbx_strand_id
1 'polypeptide(L)'
;MLDLRPSDAQFAPNLNHGRDQGCKSGPAVRHDSEDLMAKSNVIQIRLVSSADTGYFYVTKKNARAQTGKLELKKYDPVARKHVVFREAKIK
;
A
#
# COMPACT_ATOMS: atom_id res chain seq x y z
N MET A 1 11.91 -66.50 35.99
CA MET A 1 12.92 -67.28 35.24
C MET A 1 12.29 -67.55 33.87
N LEU A 2 12.63 -66.89 32.77
CA LEU A 2 13.82 -66.11 32.40
C LEU A 2 13.44 -64.80 31.69
N ASP A 3 14.29 -63.79 31.88
CA ASP A 3 14.42 -62.59 31.08
C ASP A 3 14.74 -62.87 29.61
N LEU A 4 14.08 -62.18 28.68
CA LEU A 4 14.63 -61.93 27.34
C LEU A 4 14.29 -60.52 26.87
N ARG A 5 15.32 -59.68 26.72
CA ARG A 5 15.29 -58.38 26.04
C ARG A 5 15.28 -58.56 24.51
N PRO A 6 14.61 -57.67 23.79
CA PRO A 6 15.14 -57.13 22.53
C PRO A 6 14.95 -55.60 22.53
N SER A 7 15.98 -54.76 22.69
CA SER A 7 16.95 -54.43 21.64
C SER A 7 16.39 -54.72 20.25
N ASP A 8 15.76 -53.73 19.62
CA ASP A 8 16.17 -53.30 18.28
C ASP A 8 15.38 -52.03 17.89
N ALA A 9 16.05 -50.90 18.07
CA ALA A 9 15.64 -49.62 17.52
C ALA A 9 15.61 -49.75 15.99
N GLN A 10 14.42 -49.86 15.41
CA GLN A 10 14.27 -49.88 13.97
C GLN A 10 14.29 -48.45 13.41
N PHE A 11 15.43 -48.13 12.81
CA PHE A 11 15.54 -47.56 11.46
C PHE A 11 14.79 -46.25 11.17
N ALA A 12 15.50 -45.12 11.34
CA ALA A 12 15.37 -43.98 10.44
C ALA A 12 16.49 -44.07 9.40
N PRO A 13 16.16 -44.09 8.10
CA PRO A 13 16.69 -43.03 7.24
C PRO A 13 15.71 -42.65 6.11
N ASN A 14 15.02 -41.51 6.24
CA ASN A 14 14.47 -40.85 5.05
C ASN A 14 15.51 -39.86 4.55
N LEU A 15 16.41 -40.37 3.71
CA LEU A 15 17.37 -39.59 2.96
C LEU A 15 16.77 -39.23 1.59
N ASN A 16 15.95 -38.19 1.53
CA ASN A 16 15.57 -37.56 0.26
C ASN A 16 16.76 -36.74 -0.27
N HIS A 17 17.77 -37.42 -0.81
CA HIS A 17 18.77 -36.82 -1.70
C HIS A 17 18.21 -36.79 -3.11
N GLY A 18 17.99 -35.58 -3.65
CA GLY A 18 17.65 -35.42 -5.06
C GLY A 18 16.85 -34.16 -5.38
N ARG A 19 17.43 -32.99 -5.16
CA ARG A 19 17.07 -31.80 -5.94
C ARG A 19 18.34 -31.18 -6.50
N ASP A 20 18.87 -31.83 -7.53
CA ASP A 20 19.67 -31.16 -8.53
C ASP A 20 18.75 -30.16 -9.24
N GLN A 21 18.83 -28.90 -8.84
CA GLN A 21 18.43 -27.80 -9.71
C GLN A 21 19.71 -27.23 -10.29
N GLY A 22 20.11 -27.75 -11.45
CA GLY A 22 21.05 -27.07 -12.31
C GLY A 22 20.62 -25.63 -12.51
N CYS A 23 21.36 -24.71 -11.89
CA CYS A 23 21.30 -23.29 -12.13
C CYS A 23 21.83 -23.02 -13.55
N LYS A 24 20.98 -23.24 -14.56
CA LYS A 24 21.25 -22.73 -15.89
C LYS A 24 21.22 -21.20 -15.80
N SER A 25 22.42 -20.63 -15.74
CA SER A 25 22.72 -19.22 -15.92
C SER A 25 22.23 -18.76 -17.30
N GLY A 26 20.94 -18.46 -17.39
CA GLY A 26 20.43 -17.57 -18.44
C GLY A 26 20.96 -16.16 -18.20
N PRO A 27 21.18 -15.35 -19.25
CA PRO A 27 21.59 -13.97 -19.08
C PRO A 27 20.52 -13.25 -18.26
N ALA A 28 20.93 -12.64 -17.14
CA ALA A 28 20.09 -11.76 -16.36
C ALA A 28 19.70 -10.56 -17.23
N VAL A 29 18.60 -10.68 -17.98
CA VAL A 29 17.94 -9.54 -18.60
C VAL A 29 17.42 -8.71 -17.44
N ARG A 30 18.17 -7.66 -17.12
CA ARG A 30 17.74 -6.58 -16.21
C ARG A 30 16.58 -5.89 -16.92
N HIS A 31 15.38 -6.41 -16.73
CA HIS A 31 14.20 -5.60 -16.93
C HIS A 31 14.17 -4.64 -15.74
N ASP A 32 14.59 -3.39 -15.97
CA ASP A 32 14.36 -2.26 -15.06
C ASP A 32 12.88 -2.25 -14.68
N SER A 33 12.60 -2.77 -13.49
CA SER A 33 11.27 -3.00 -12.95
C SER A 33 10.71 -1.71 -12.36
N GLU A 34 10.53 -0.69 -13.21
CA GLU A 34 9.89 0.58 -12.83
C GLU A 34 8.36 0.60 -13.05
N ASP A 35 7.76 -0.57 -13.31
CA ASP A 35 6.33 -0.67 -13.65
C ASP A 35 5.48 -1.55 -12.71
N LEU A 36 6.07 -2.18 -11.69
CA LEU A 36 5.33 -2.96 -10.68
C LEU A 36 4.81 -2.10 -9.51
N MET A 37 4.36 -0.88 -9.79
CA MET A 37 3.39 -0.20 -8.94
C MET A 37 2.45 0.63 -9.82
N ALA A 38 1.14 0.46 -9.57
CA ALA A 38 0.12 1.28 -10.19
C ALA A 38 0.39 2.76 -9.84
N LYS A 39 0.56 3.60 -10.86
CA LYS A 39 0.84 5.03 -10.68
C LYS A 39 -0.27 5.65 -9.84
N SER A 40 0.11 6.32 -8.76
CA SER A 40 -0.83 6.89 -7.80
C SER A 40 -1.61 8.05 -8.43
N ASN A 41 -2.92 7.87 -8.58
CA ASN A 41 -3.82 8.89 -9.14
C ASN A 41 -4.25 9.91 -8.06
N VAL A 42 -3.26 10.49 -7.38
CA VAL A 42 -3.45 11.44 -6.29
C VAL A 42 -3.38 12.85 -6.89
N ILE A 43 -4.48 13.59 -6.83
CA ILE A 43 -4.55 15.00 -7.26
C ILE A 43 -4.54 15.91 -6.03
N GLN A 44 -3.71 16.94 -6.05
CA GLN A 44 -3.76 17.99 -5.04
C GLN A 44 -4.93 18.94 -5.34
N ILE A 45 -5.76 19.19 -4.33
CA ILE A 45 -6.85 20.15 -4.38
C ILE A 45 -6.73 21.18 -3.27
N ARG A 46 -7.33 22.34 -3.50
CA ARG A 46 -7.52 23.37 -2.48
C ARG A 46 -8.97 23.34 -2.02
N LEU A 47 -9.19 23.44 -0.72
CA LEU A 47 -10.50 23.67 -0.13
C LEU A 47 -10.56 25.14 0.23
N VAL A 48 -11.39 25.91 -0.47
CA VAL A 48 -11.56 27.36 -0.26
C VAL A 48 -12.78 27.58 0.62
N SER A 49 -12.61 28.38 1.68
CA SER A 49 -13.72 28.77 2.57
C SER A 49 -14.79 29.54 1.80
N SER A 50 -16.06 29.19 1.93
CA SER A 50 -17.17 29.96 1.33
C SER A 50 -17.50 31.26 2.07
N ALA A 51 -16.65 31.67 3.03
CA ALA A 51 -16.79 32.90 3.80
C ALA A 51 -15.89 34.03 3.26
N ASP A 52 -15.26 33.84 2.10
CA ASP A 52 -14.41 34.82 1.41
C ASP A 52 -13.27 35.40 2.28
N THR A 53 -12.86 34.68 3.33
CA THR A 53 -11.76 35.06 4.23
C THR A 53 -10.38 34.87 3.62
N GLY A 54 -10.30 34.26 2.43
CA GLY A 54 -9.05 33.92 1.76
C GLY A 54 -8.31 32.72 2.37
N TYR A 55 -8.87 32.06 3.38
CA TYR A 55 -8.26 30.87 3.98
C TYR A 55 -8.53 29.62 3.14
N PHE A 56 -7.49 28.81 2.93
CA PHE A 56 -7.61 27.57 2.16
C PHE A 56 -6.80 26.45 2.79
N TYR A 57 -7.34 25.23 2.72
CA TYR A 57 -6.60 24.01 3.04
C TYR A 57 -6.10 23.36 1.76
N VAL A 58 -4.87 22.84 1.78
CA VAL A 58 -4.35 22.01 0.71
C VAL A 58 -4.51 20.56 1.12
N THR A 59 -5.20 19.76 0.30
CA THR A 59 -5.40 18.34 0.56
C THR A 59 -5.10 17.53 -0.70
N LYS A 60 -4.81 16.24 -0.50
CA LYS A 60 -4.58 15.29 -1.58
C LYS A 60 -5.85 14.43 -1.70
N LYS A 61 -6.48 14.38 -2.89
CA LYS A 61 -7.63 13.52 -3.17
C LYS A 61 -7.31 12.50 -4.26
N ASN A 62 -7.84 11.30 -4.14
CA ASN A 62 -7.78 10.29 -5.18
C ASN A 62 -8.90 10.54 -6.19
N ALA A 63 -8.58 11.04 -7.38
CA ALA A 63 -9.60 11.46 -8.34
C ALA A 63 -10.41 10.29 -8.93
N ARG A 64 -9.86 9.06 -8.89
CA ARG A 64 -10.59 7.83 -9.24
C ARG A 64 -11.65 7.43 -8.22
N ALA A 65 -11.40 7.65 -6.93
CA ALA A 65 -12.32 7.24 -5.87
C ALA A 65 -13.37 8.31 -5.54
N GLN A 66 -13.02 9.59 -5.74
CA GLN A 66 -13.87 10.73 -5.40
C GLN A 66 -14.05 11.66 -6.62
N THR A 67 -15.02 11.31 -7.46
CA THR A 67 -15.37 12.03 -8.69
C THR A 67 -16.27 13.25 -8.42
N GLY A 68 -16.93 13.32 -7.26
CA GLY A 68 -17.86 14.39 -6.89
C GLY A 68 -17.20 15.66 -6.36
N LYS A 69 -17.98 16.76 -6.34
CA LYS A 69 -17.56 18.02 -5.71
C LYS A 69 -17.55 17.84 -4.19
N LEU A 70 -16.39 17.97 -3.56
CA LEU A 70 -16.27 17.93 -2.10
C LEU A 70 -16.71 19.24 -1.48
N GLU A 71 -17.76 19.18 -0.67
CA GLU A 71 -18.19 20.25 0.23
C GLU A 71 -18.02 19.77 1.67
N LEU A 72 -17.05 20.36 2.38
CA LEU A 72 -16.72 19.95 3.73
C LEU A 72 -16.94 21.12 4.70
N LYS A 73 -17.66 20.86 5.80
CA LYS A 73 -17.73 21.84 6.90
C LYS A 73 -16.42 21.77 7.69
N LYS A 74 -15.63 22.83 7.64
CA LYS A 74 -14.36 22.95 8.39
C LYS A 74 -14.35 24.26 9.16
N TYR A 75 -13.49 24.32 10.17
CA TYR A 75 -13.29 25.53 10.94
C TYR A 75 -12.51 26.54 10.12
N ASP A 76 -12.96 27.80 10.12
CA ASP A 76 -12.21 28.91 9.57
C ASP A 76 -11.61 29.71 10.74
N PRO A 77 -10.26 29.82 10.84
CA PRO A 77 -9.61 30.54 11.94
C PRO A 77 -9.84 32.05 11.89
N VAL A 78 -10.16 32.61 10.72
CA VAL A 78 -10.43 34.04 10.54
C VAL A 78 -11.86 34.36 10.95
N ALA A 79 -12.82 33.56 10.48
CA ALA A 79 -14.23 33.74 10.81
C ALA A 79 -14.63 33.16 12.18
N ARG A 80 -13.72 32.39 12.80
CA ARG A 80 -13.88 31.68 14.08
C ARG A 80 -15.13 30.79 14.15
N LYS A 81 -15.62 30.32 13.00
CA LYS A 81 -16.83 29.51 12.85
C LYS A 81 -16.62 28.39 11.85
N HIS A 82 -17.44 27.35 11.93
CA HIS A 82 -17.45 26.29 10.94
C HIS A 82 -18.23 26.75 9.71
N VAL A 83 -17.54 26.81 8.58
CA VAL A 83 -18.13 27.20 7.30
C VAL A 83 -17.98 26.07 6.30
N VAL A 84 -18.78 26.11 5.23
CA VAL A 84 -18.64 25.16 4.13
C VAL A 84 -17.43 25.55 3.30
N PHE A 85 -16.53 24.60 3.09
CA PHE A 85 -15.38 24.72 2.20
C PHE A 85 -15.70 24.04 0.87
N ARG A 86 -15.45 24.75 -0.23
CA ARG A 86 -15.65 24.27 -1.60
C ARG A 86 -14.32 23.85 -2.20
N GLU A 87 -14.33 22.76 -2.96
CA GLU A 87 -13.14 22.35 -3.71
C GLU A 87 -12.82 23.29 -4.88
N ALA A 88 -11.54 23.65 -5.00
CA ALA A 88 -10.95 24.33 -6.14
C ALA A 88 -9.78 23.50 -6.65
N LYS A 89 -9.72 23.34 -7.98
CA LYS A 89 -8.60 22.65 -8.63
C LYS A 89 -7.38 23.56 -8.63
N ILE A 90 -6.23 23.00 -8.29
CA ILE A 90 -4.93 23.62 -8.55
C ILE A 90 -4.68 23.46 -10.05
N LYS A 91 -4.32 24.55 -10.73
CA LYS A 91 -3.93 24.56 -12.15
C LYS A 91 -2.43 24.35 -12.27
#